data_AF-A0A5A9N860-F1
#
_entry.id   AF-A0A5A9N860-F1
#
_cell.length_a   1.000
_cell.length_b   1.000
_cell.length_c   1.000
_cell.angle_alpha   90.00
_cell.angle_beta   90.00
_cell.angle_gamma   90.00
#
_symmetry.space_group_name_H-M   'P 1'
#
loop_
_entity.id
_entity.type
_entity.pdbx_description
1 polymer ?
#
loop_
_entity_poly.entity_id
_entity_poly.type
_entity_poly.pdbx_seq_one_letter_code
_entity_poly.pdbx_strand_id
1 'polypeptide(L)'
;MSDVTDEMLSFFLMLFQALRVQMGVAFTEQIIQTFLNMFTREQLAVSILQEGSSGSNVVQKFLKILQRSCPDVKAEMFELLFQILHHNWRFFFKTSVLSSVQRSGAEEVMENQAQFTSAMQVFGQSFLQPDIHIFKQNLSYLEILNSKHKLYHRKLFRNAMLFHFLNVLLQVLLHKSHDLLQDDITLALYNMAAVDFPAFYSSFLPEFLNGCQGLDPHQRTTLARHFTPERDLPSFSQGVYRLVNDLRFYRLCNGSLPQGTLKL
;
A
#
# COMPACT_ATOMS: atom_id res chain seq x y z
N MET A 1 15.09 28.91 2.86
CA MET A 1 13.70 28.41 3.05
C MET A 1 13.66 26.89 3.22
N SER A 2 14.41 26.09 2.44
CA SER A 2 14.56 24.63 2.68
C SER A 2 15.09 24.31 4.08
N ASP A 3 16.10 25.04 4.56
CA ASP A 3 16.70 24.77 5.88
C ASP A 3 15.71 24.97 7.02
N VAL A 4 14.84 25.98 6.93
CA VAL A 4 13.79 26.24 7.92
C VAL A 4 12.76 25.10 7.94
N THR A 5 12.39 24.56 6.77
CA THR A 5 11.49 23.39 6.67
C THR A 5 12.13 22.16 7.32
N ASP A 6 13.40 21.92 7.03
CA ASP A 6 14.14 20.77 7.56
C ASP A 6 14.36 20.85 9.08
N GLU A 7 14.67 22.05 9.60
CA GLU A 7 14.81 22.33 11.03
C GLU A 7 13.47 22.20 11.77
N MET A 8 12.39 22.73 11.21
CA MET A 8 11.05 22.57 11.77
C MET A 8 10.63 21.09 11.81
N LEU A 9 10.84 20.33 10.74
CA LEU A 9 10.58 18.89 10.71
C LEU A 9 11.41 18.13 11.76
N SER A 10 12.69 18.50 11.93
CA SER A 10 13.54 17.96 13.00
C SER A 10 12.98 18.28 14.39
N PHE A 11 12.56 19.52 14.61
CA PHE A 11 11.97 19.96 15.86
C PHE A 11 10.69 19.16 16.18
N PHE A 12 9.76 19.06 15.23
CA PHE A 12 8.54 18.28 15.40
C PHE A 12 8.83 16.81 15.66
N LEU A 13 9.79 16.20 14.94
CA LEU A 13 10.19 14.80 15.19
C LEU A 13 10.76 14.60 16.59
N MET A 14 11.65 15.49 17.05
CA MET A 14 12.19 15.44 18.40
C MET A 14 11.09 15.65 19.44
N LEU A 15 10.17 16.56 19.16
CA LEU A 15 9.05 16.85 20.03
C LEU A 15 8.11 15.64 20.15
N PHE A 16 7.73 15.00 19.05
CA PHE A 16 6.98 13.74 19.07
C PHE A 16 7.76 12.60 19.74
N GLN A 17 9.09 12.59 19.71
CA GLN A 17 9.90 11.58 20.37
C GLN A 17 9.98 11.77 21.88
N ALA A 18 10.30 12.99 22.30
CA ALA A 18 10.53 13.33 23.70
C ALA A 18 9.23 13.41 24.50
N LEU A 19 8.16 13.90 23.88
CA LEU A 19 6.96 14.30 24.60
C LEU A 19 5.75 13.37 24.41
N ARG A 20 5.87 12.31 23.59
CA ARG A 20 4.79 11.32 23.38
C ARG A 20 4.34 10.64 24.68
N VAL A 21 5.23 10.48 25.66
CA VAL A 21 4.91 9.85 26.94
C VAL A 21 4.27 10.84 27.93
N GLN A 22 4.47 12.15 27.74
CA GLN A 22 4.14 13.18 28.72
C GLN A 22 2.94 14.06 28.34
N MET A 23 2.59 14.20 27.06
CA MET A 23 1.74 15.32 26.63
C MET A 23 0.27 15.03 26.32
N GLY A 24 -0.20 13.79 26.50
CA GLY A 24 -1.61 13.49 26.23
C GLY A 24 -2.02 13.69 24.77
N VAL A 25 -3.24 13.27 24.43
CA VAL A 25 -3.72 13.22 23.04
C VAL A 25 -3.97 14.63 22.49
N ALA A 26 -4.63 15.49 23.26
CA ALA A 26 -5.08 16.82 22.80
C ALA A 26 -3.92 17.76 22.42
N PHE A 27 -2.81 17.74 23.16
CA PHE A 27 -1.67 18.61 22.85
C PHE A 27 -0.85 18.05 21.66
N THR A 28 -0.79 16.73 21.51
CA THR A 28 -0.22 16.07 20.33
C THR A 28 -0.99 16.46 19.06
N GLU A 29 -2.33 16.46 19.14
CA GLU A 29 -3.22 16.88 18.08
C GLU A 29 -3.00 18.34 17.70
N GLN A 30 -2.94 19.26 18.68
CA GLN A 30 -2.71 20.67 18.43
C GLN A 30 -1.36 20.95 17.74
N ILE A 31 -0.32 20.20 18.09
CA ILE A 31 1.00 20.27 17.45
C ILE A 31 0.93 19.76 16.01
N ILE A 32 0.23 18.64 15.76
CA ILE A 32 0.08 18.13 14.41
C ILE A 32 -0.76 19.08 13.55
N GLN A 33 -1.82 19.66 14.11
CA GLN A 33 -2.62 20.66 13.41
C GLN A 33 -1.79 21.91 13.09
N THR A 34 -0.94 22.35 14.03
CA THR A 34 0.00 23.46 13.80
C THR A 34 1.01 23.08 12.71
N PHE A 35 1.51 21.85 12.71
CA PHE A 35 2.38 21.32 11.67
C PHE A 35 1.69 21.33 10.30
N LEU A 36 0.47 20.81 10.19
CA LEU A 36 -0.30 20.77 8.94
C LEU A 36 -0.63 22.18 8.42
N ASN A 37 -0.92 23.12 9.33
CA ASN A 37 -1.19 24.52 8.98
C ASN A 37 0.08 25.27 8.57
N MET A 38 1.23 24.95 9.18
CA MET A 38 2.52 25.55 8.83
C MET A 38 3.07 25.01 7.52
N PHE A 39 2.95 23.70 7.29
CA PHE A 39 3.40 23.03 6.07
C PHE A 39 2.24 22.86 5.09
N THR A 40 1.83 23.96 4.47
CA THR A 40 0.90 23.87 3.36
C THR A 40 1.49 23.01 2.24
N ARG A 41 0.61 22.37 1.45
CA ARG A 41 0.98 21.56 0.27
C ARG A 41 2.05 22.22 -0.61
N GLU A 42 1.99 23.55 -0.74
CA GLU A 42 2.91 24.35 -1.55
C GLU A 42 4.31 24.42 -0.93
N GLN A 43 4.44 24.61 0.38
CA GLN A 43 5.76 24.68 1.02
C GLN A 43 6.48 23.34 1.01
N LEU A 44 5.76 22.23 1.23
CA LEU A 44 6.33 20.89 1.09
C LEU A 44 6.69 20.58 -0.36
N ALA A 45 5.85 20.93 -1.32
CA ALA A 45 6.17 20.76 -2.73
C ALA A 45 7.42 21.55 -3.13
N VAL A 46 7.54 22.81 -2.71
CA VAL A 46 8.72 23.64 -2.96
C VAL A 46 9.97 23.01 -2.34
N SER A 47 9.91 22.55 -1.09
CA SER A 47 11.05 21.92 -0.41
C SER A 47 11.45 20.57 -1.01
N ILE A 48 10.51 19.83 -1.59
CA ILE A 48 10.78 18.55 -2.29
C ILE A 48 11.32 18.79 -3.70
N LEU A 49 10.91 19.88 -4.36
CA LEU A 49 11.35 20.25 -5.71
C LEU A 49 12.73 20.92 -5.74
N GLN A 50 13.30 21.33 -4.60
CA GLN A 50 14.68 21.80 -4.57
C GLN A 50 15.64 20.63 -4.85
N GLU A 51 16.42 20.75 -5.92
CA GLU A 51 17.38 19.73 -6.36
C GLU A 51 18.42 19.46 -5.26
N GLY A 52 18.64 18.18 -4.91
CA GLY A 52 19.65 17.74 -3.94
C GLY A 52 19.11 16.82 -2.83
N SER A 53 19.93 16.59 -1.80
CA SER A 53 19.62 15.69 -0.67
C SER A 53 18.59 16.25 0.32
N SER A 54 18.29 17.56 0.26
CA SER A 54 17.35 18.21 1.17
C SER A 54 15.92 17.71 1.00
N GLY A 55 15.43 17.58 -0.24
CA GLY A 55 14.09 17.07 -0.52
C GLY A 55 13.87 15.63 -0.04
N SER A 56 14.89 14.78 -0.14
CA SER A 56 14.82 13.37 0.27
C SER A 56 14.80 13.22 1.80
N ASN A 57 15.52 14.10 2.51
CA ASN A 57 15.48 14.20 3.98
C ASN A 57 14.11 14.68 4.48
N VAL A 58 13.54 15.70 3.84
CA VAL A 58 12.21 16.23 4.15
C VAL A 58 11.15 15.14 4.04
N VAL A 59 11.12 14.39 2.93
CA VAL A 59 10.18 13.27 2.75
C VAL A 59 10.40 12.18 3.80
N GLN A 60 11.65 11.83 4.10
CA GLN A 60 11.95 10.82 5.11
C GLN A 60 11.46 11.23 6.51
N LYS A 61 11.64 12.50 6.89
CA LYS A 61 11.17 13.03 8.17
C LYS A 61 9.65 13.05 8.24
N PHE A 62 9.00 13.52 7.18
CA PHE A 62 7.54 13.51 7.06
C PHE A 62 6.95 12.09 7.23
N LEU A 63 7.51 11.09 6.56
CA LEU A 63 7.05 9.69 6.68
C LEU A 63 7.18 9.16 8.12
N LYS A 64 8.25 9.53 8.84
CA LYS A 64 8.42 9.18 10.26
C LYS A 64 7.39 9.86 11.16
N ILE A 65 6.97 11.09 10.84
CA ILE A 65 5.90 11.79 11.58
C ILE A 65 4.56 11.10 11.33
N LEU A 66 4.21 10.81 10.07
CA LEU A 66 2.96 10.14 9.68
C LEU A 66 2.81 8.79 10.39
N GLN A 67 3.87 7.98 10.45
CA GLN A 67 3.84 6.69 11.17
C GLN A 67 3.55 6.81 12.67
N ARG A 68 3.73 8.00 13.25
CA ARG A 68 3.59 8.27 14.69
C ARG A 68 2.40 9.19 15.01
N SER A 69 1.70 9.68 13.99
CA SER A 69 0.60 10.63 14.18
C SER A 69 -0.60 9.96 14.84
N CYS A 70 -1.37 10.75 15.58
CA CYS A 70 -2.65 10.29 16.13
C CYS A 70 -3.66 10.02 14.99
N PRO A 71 -4.71 9.22 15.23
CA PRO A 71 -5.72 8.90 14.22
C PRO A 71 -6.38 10.14 13.59
N ASP A 72 -6.63 11.18 14.38
CA ASP A 72 -7.46 12.34 13.99
C ASP A 72 -6.87 13.18 12.85
N VAL A 73 -5.56 13.06 12.62
CA VAL A 73 -4.81 13.82 11.62
C VAL A 73 -4.20 12.92 10.54
N LYS A 74 -4.44 11.61 10.60
CA LYS A 74 -3.88 10.66 9.65
C LYS A 74 -4.45 10.88 8.25
N ALA A 75 -5.73 11.22 8.12
CA ALA A 75 -6.37 11.40 6.82
C ALA A 75 -5.69 12.50 6.00
N GLU A 76 -5.40 13.64 6.64
CA GLU A 76 -4.73 14.81 6.07
C GLU A 76 -3.26 14.49 5.77
N MET A 77 -2.59 13.75 6.66
CA MET A 77 -1.22 13.30 6.43
C MET A 77 -1.12 12.33 5.25
N PHE A 78 -2.05 11.40 5.10
CA PHE A 78 -2.11 10.50 3.94
C PHE A 78 -2.44 11.25 2.66
N GLU A 79 -3.35 12.23 2.71
CA GLU A 79 -3.61 13.11 1.58
C GLU A 79 -2.34 13.83 1.16
N LEU A 80 -1.61 14.46 2.09
CA LEU A 80 -0.36 15.13 1.78
C LEU A 80 0.69 14.17 1.20
N LEU A 81 0.82 12.95 1.75
CA LEU A 81 1.69 11.92 1.17
C LEU A 81 1.30 11.60 -0.28
N PHE A 82 0.01 11.41 -0.54
CA PHE A 82 -0.51 11.18 -1.88
C PHE A 82 -0.20 12.36 -2.80
N GLN A 83 -0.41 13.60 -2.36
CA GLN A 83 -0.10 14.79 -3.15
C GLN A 83 1.38 14.86 -3.53
N ILE A 84 2.29 14.51 -2.60
CA ILE A 84 3.73 14.45 -2.83
C ILE A 84 4.03 13.44 -3.94
N LEU A 85 3.53 12.21 -3.83
CA LEU A 85 3.76 11.15 -4.82
C LEU A 85 3.15 11.50 -6.18
N HIS A 86 1.92 12.00 -6.19
CA HIS A 86 1.15 12.24 -7.40
C HIS A 86 1.74 13.39 -8.23
N HIS A 87 2.13 14.50 -7.59
CA HIS A 87 2.59 15.71 -8.28
C HIS A 87 4.11 15.73 -8.51
N ASN A 88 4.88 15.08 -7.65
CA ASN A 88 6.34 15.08 -7.75
C ASN A 88 6.86 13.73 -8.29
N TRP A 89 6.15 13.09 -9.20
CA TRP A 89 6.54 11.77 -9.72
C TRP A 89 7.98 11.73 -10.27
N ARG A 90 8.43 12.84 -10.89
CA ARG A 90 9.80 13.01 -11.43
C ARG A 90 10.90 13.06 -10.35
N PHE A 91 10.54 13.30 -9.09
CA PHE A 91 11.45 13.20 -7.95
C PHE A 91 11.85 11.74 -7.67
N PHE A 92 11.00 10.79 -8.04
CA PHE A 92 11.24 9.36 -7.86
C PHE A 92 11.63 8.66 -9.17
N PHE A 93 11.06 9.06 -10.30
CA PHE A 93 11.25 8.41 -11.58
C PHE A 93 11.63 9.43 -12.65
N LYS A 94 12.92 9.48 -13.01
CA LYS A 94 13.41 10.41 -14.04
C LYS A 94 13.03 9.88 -15.42
N THR A 95 12.48 10.78 -16.26
CA THR A 95 12.32 10.49 -17.68
C THR A 95 13.66 10.67 -18.37
N SER A 96 14.36 9.57 -18.68
CA SER A 96 15.59 9.66 -19.49
C SER A 96 15.23 9.99 -20.94
N VAL A 97 15.71 11.11 -21.47
CA VAL A 97 15.48 11.51 -22.88
C VAL A 97 16.17 10.55 -23.87
N LEU A 98 17.18 9.79 -23.41
CA LEU A 98 17.83 8.74 -24.20
C LEU A 98 16.95 7.50 -24.40
N SER A 99 15.94 7.30 -23.55
CA SER A 99 15.03 6.15 -23.65
C SER A 99 14.12 6.19 -24.88
N SER A 100 13.90 7.36 -25.50
CA SER A 100 13.14 7.48 -26.75
C SER A 100 13.96 7.20 -28.00
N VAL A 101 15.30 7.16 -27.92
CA VAL A 101 16.20 7.03 -29.08
C VAL A 101 16.71 5.59 -29.24
N GLN A 102 16.86 4.84 -28.15
CA GLN A 102 17.30 3.44 -28.19
C GLN A 102 16.12 2.51 -27.90
N ARG A 103 15.65 1.75 -28.91
CA ARG A 103 14.63 0.68 -28.79
C ARG A 103 15.15 -0.56 -28.03
N SER A 104 16.06 -0.38 -27.09
CA SER A 104 16.56 -1.39 -26.18
C SER A 104 16.10 -0.97 -24.79
N GLY A 105 15.22 -1.78 -24.19
CA GLY A 105 14.47 -1.49 -22.95
C GLY A 105 15.26 -0.63 -21.97
N ALA A 106 15.00 0.68 -21.98
CA ALA A 106 15.65 1.60 -21.10
C ALA A 106 15.21 1.28 -19.67
N GLU A 107 16.15 0.88 -18.83
CA GLU A 107 15.87 0.73 -17.41
C GLU A 107 15.41 2.07 -16.85
N GLU A 108 14.26 2.04 -16.20
CA GLU A 108 13.72 3.20 -15.50
C GLU A 108 14.71 3.65 -14.42
N VAL A 109 15.34 4.82 -14.63
CA VAL A 109 16.26 5.40 -13.66
C VAL A 109 15.45 5.95 -12.50
N MET A 110 15.51 5.23 -11.37
CA MET A 110 14.82 5.60 -10.15
C MET A 110 15.75 6.37 -9.22
N GLU A 111 15.28 7.50 -8.72
CA GLU A 111 15.91 8.28 -7.65
C GLU A 111 15.10 8.15 -6.36
N ASN A 112 15.74 8.39 -5.20
CA ASN A 112 15.05 8.40 -3.90
C ASN A 112 14.23 7.13 -3.61
N GLN A 113 14.77 5.96 -4.01
CA GLN A 113 14.11 4.67 -3.87
C GLN A 113 13.70 4.35 -2.43
N ALA A 114 14.52 4.72 -1.44
CA ALA A 114 14.24 4.47 -0.04
C ALA A 114 12.98 5.22 0.44
N GLN A 115 12.83 6.48 0.03
CA GLN A 115 11.68 7.33 0.36
C GLN A 115 10.41 6.78 -0.30
N PHE A 116 10.47 6.42 -1.58
CA PHE A 116 9.34 5.82 -2.28
C PHE A 116 8.91 4.49 -1.65
N THR A 117 9.89 3.63 -1.33
CA THR A 117 9.64 2.34 -0.66
C THR A 117 8.97 2.54 0.68
N SER A 118 9.46 3.49 1.48
CA SER A 118 8.90 3.83 2.78
C SER A 118 7.47 4.38 2.65
N ALA A 119 7.21 5.22 1.64
CA ALA A 119 5.87 5.73 1.36
C ALA A 119 4.89 4.60 0.99
N MET A 120 5.30 3.67 0.11
CA MET A 120 4.48 2.52 -0.26
C MET A 120 4.25 1.58 0.92
N GLN A 121 5.25 1.37 1.78
CA GLN A 121 5.09 0.59 3.01
C GLN A 121 4.05 1.25 3.95
N VAL A 122 4.07 2.57 4.07
CA VAL A 122 3.09 3.33 4.84
C VAL A 122 1.66 3.14 4.29
N PHE A 123 1.48 3.16 2.96
CA PHE A 123 0.21 2.78 2.33
C PHE A 123 -0.21 1.36 2.66
N GLY A 124 0.69 0.37 2.48
CA GLY A 124 0.38 -1.04 2.76
C GLY A 124 -0.01 -1.29 4.22
N GLN A 125 0.66 -0.63 5.17
CA GLN A 125 0.34 -0.70 6.59
C GLN A 125 -1.02 -0.04 6.93
N SER A 126 -1.46 0.95 6.16
CA SER A 126 -2.78 1.56 6.37
C SER A 126 -3.93 0.59 6.16
N PHE A 127 -3.77 -0.41 5.29
CA PHE A 127 -4.77 -1.45 5.03
C PHE A 127 -4.89 -2.50 6.15
N LEU A 128 -4.02 -2.45 7.15
CA LEU A 128 -4.10 -3.26 8.36
C LEU A 128 -4.80 -2.52 9.51
N GLN A 129 -5.12 -1.24 9.33
CA GLN A 129 -5.79 -0.43 10.34
C GLN A 129 -7.31 -0.67 10.29
N PRO A 130 -8.03 -0.56 11.42
CA PRO A 130 -9.47 -0.77 11.49
C PRO A 130 -10.30 0.40 10.93
N ASP A 131 -9.67 1.53 10.63
CA ASP A 131 -10.36 2.73 10.15
C ASP A 131 -10.73 2.60 8.66
N ILE A 132 -12.01 2.38 8.41
CA ILE A 132 -12.57 2.23 7.05
C ILE A 132 -12.37 3.47 6.18
N HIS A 133 -12.37 4.68 6.75
CA HIS A 133 -12.23 5.90 5.98
C HIS A 133 -10.80 6.04 5.47
N ILE A 134 -9.81 5.80 6.33
CA ILE A 134 -8.40 5.77 5.96
C ILE A 134 -8.13 4.65 4.95
N PHE A 135 -8.69 3.46 5.16
CA PHE A 135 -8.57 2.35 4.21
C PHE A 135 -9.09 2.76 2.82
N LYS A 136 -10.33 3.26 2.75
CA LYS A 136 -10.97 3.65 1.48
C LYS A 136 -10.19 4.77 0.79
N GLN A 137 -9.79 5.80 1.54
CA GLN A 137 -9.03 6.93 1.04
C GLN A 137 -7.71 6.46 0.41
N ASN A 138 -6.95 5.63 1.12
CA ASN A 138 -5.64 5.18 0.68
C ASN A 138 -5.71 4.16 -0.46
N LEU A 139 -6.77 3.35 -0.52
CA LEU A 139 -7.01 2.47 -1.66
C LEU A 139 -7.30 3.28 -2.93
N SER A 140 -8.15 4.30 -2.81
CA SER A 140 -8.43 5.25 -3.90
C SER A 140 -7.17 5.97 -4.38
N TYR A 141 -6.32 6.45 -3.48
CA TYR A 141 -5.03 7.05 -3.84
C TYR A 141 -4.13 6.09 -4.60
N LEU A 142 -4.06 4.82 -4.19
CA LEU A 142 -3.28 3.80 -4.88
C LEU A 142 -3.78 3.57 -6.31
N GLU A 143 -5.10 3.52 -6.50
CA GLU A 143 -5.75 3.38 -7.81
C GLU A 143 -5.54 4.61 -8.71
N ILE A 144 -5.57 5.82 -8.13
CA ILE A 144 -5.27 7.06 -8.88
C ILE A 144 -3.81 7.07 -9.33
N LEU A 145 -2.87 6.71 -8.44
CA LEU A 145 -1.45 6.60 -8.78
C LEU A 145 -1.23 5.54 -9.88
N ASN A 146 -1.92 4.41 -9.81
CA ASN A 146 -1.85 3.40 -10.87
C ASN A 146 -2.42 3.90 -12.20
N SER A 147 -3.58 4.55 -12.16
CA SER A 147 -4.23 5.09 -13.35
C SER A 147 -3.38 6.15 -14.06
N LYS A 148 -2.74 7.04 -13.30
CA LYS A 148 -1.93 8.14 -13.84
C LYS A 148 -0.50 7.74 -14.17
N HIS A 149 0.15 6.97 -13.31
CA HIS A 149 1.59 6.72 -13.38
C HIS A 149 1.95 5.26 -13.67
N LYS A 150 0.95 4.39 -13.88
CA LYS A 150 1.11 2.94 -14.05
C LYS A 150 1.90 2.32 -12.90
N LEU A 151 1.64 2.78 -11.68
CA LEU A 151 2.30 2.36 -10.44
C LEU A 151 2.56 0.85 -10.39
N TYR A 152 1.54 0.01 -10.66
CA TYR A 152 1.69 -1.44 -10.52
C TYR A 152 2.62 -2.07 -11.55
N HIS A 153 2.87 -1.39 -12.67
CA HIS A 153 3.76 -1.86 -13.74
C HIS A 153 5.23 -1.45 -13.50
N ARG A 154 5.48 -0.53 -12.56
CA ARG A 154 6.84 -0.06 -12.26
C ARG A 154 7.68 -1.19 -11.69
N LYS A 155 8.91 -1.37 -12.17
CA LYS A 155 9.80 -2.50 -11.85
C LYS A 155 9.94 -2.72 -10.34
N LEU A 156 10.15 -1.64 -9.57
CA LEU A 156 10.25 -1.72 -8.11
C LEU A 156 8.96 -2.23 -7.48
N PHE A 157 7.81 -1.63 -7.82
CA PHE A 157 6.53 -2.02 -7.23
C PHE A 157 6.18 -3.46 -7.60
N ARG A 158 6.25 -3.80 -8.90
CA ARG A 158 5.96 -5.14 -9.41
C ARG A 158 6.79 -6.22 -8.72
N ASN A 159 8.10 -5.99 -8.57
CA ASN A 159 9.01 -7.03 -8.11
C ASN A 159 9.13 -7.11 -6.58
N ALA A 160 8.96 -6.00 -5.86
CA ALA A 160 9.19 -5.96 -4.41
C ALA A 160 7.91 -5.82 -3.58
N MET A 161 6.84 -5.24 -4.13
CA MET A 161 5.69 -4.80 -3.33
C MET A 161 4.37 -5.44 -3.75
N LEU A 162 4.17 -5.71 -5.04
CA LEU A 162 2.89 -6.18 -5.60
C LEU A 162 2.36 -7.41 -4.87
N PHE A 163 3.22 -8.39 -4.59
CA PHE A 163 2.87 -9.58 -3.81
C PHE A 163 2.26 -9.23 -2.45
N HIS A 164 2.90 -8.32 -1.71
CA HIS A 164 2.48 -7.94 -0.35
C HIS A 164 1.12 -7.23 -0.37
N PHE A 165 0.89 -6.35 -1.34
CA PHE A 165 -0.39 -5.65 -1.50
C PHE A 165 -1.52 -6.61 -1.89
N LEU A 166 -1.29 -7.48 -2.88
CA LEU A 166 -2.24 -8.52 -3.26
C LEU A 166 -2.60 -9.41 -2.06
N ASN A 167 -1.60 -9.84 -1.29
CA ASN A 167 -1.81 -10.66 -0.11
C ASN A 167 -2.65 -9.93 0.95
N VAL A 168 -2.29 -8.69 1.33
CA VAL A 168 -3.03 -7.91 2.34
C VAL A 168 -4.49 -7.74 1.92
N LEU A 169 -4.77 -7.36 0.67
CA LEU A 169 -6.13 -7.14 0.19
C LEU A 169 -6.96 -8.43 0.15
N LEU A 170 -6.37 -9.57 -0.27
CA LEU A 170 -7.06 -10.86 -0.18
C LEU A 170 -7.32 -11.29 1.26
N GLN A 171 -6.38 -11.03 2.19
CA GLN A 171 -6.59 -11.31 3.61
C GLN A 171 -7.71 -10.43 4.20
N VAL A 172 -7.86 -9.19 3.76
CA VAL A 172 -8.97 -8.31 4.18
C VAL A 172 -10.32 -8.90 3.75
N LEU A 173 -10.45 -9.33 2.49
CA LEU A 173 -11.66 -10.00 1.99
C LEU A 173 -11.96 -11.29 2.76
N LEU A 174 -10.91 -12.04 3.11
CA LEU A 174 -11.01 -13.29 3.83
C LEU A 174 -11.51 -13.11 5.26
N HIS A 175 -10.97 -12.14 5.99
CA HIS A 175 -11.34 -11.87 7.39
C HIS A 175 -12.62 -11.04 7.53
N LYS A 176 -13.20 -10.55 6.43
CA LYS A 176 -14.36 -9.65 6.45
C LYS A 176 -14.14 -8.35 7.23
N SER A 177 -12.89 -7.88 7.33
CA SER A 177 -12.60 -6.70 8.16
C SER A 177 -13.14 -5.40 7.57
N HIS A 178 -13.36 -5.36 6.24
CA HIS A 178 -13.84 -4.18 5.52
C HIS A 178 -14.86 -4.57 4.43
N ASP A 179 -15.87 -5.39 4.77
CA ASP A 179 -16.86 -5.92 3.81
C ASP A 179 -17.57 -4.83 2.98
N LEU A 180 -17.77 -3.62 3.54
CA LEU A 180 -18.37 -2.49 2.82
C LEU A 180 -17.53 -1.98 1.64
N LEU A 181 -16.25 -2.36 1.57
CA LEU A 181 -15.31 -1.98 0.51
C LEU A 181 -14.95 -3.15 -0.41
N GLN A 182 -15.70 -4.25 -0.36
CA GLN A 182 -15.41 -5.47 -1.10
C GLN A 182 -15.22 -5.21 -2.60
N ASP A 183 -16.08 -4.40 -3.22
CA ASP A 183 -16.00 -4.09 -4.65
C ASP A 183 -14.74 -3.28 -5.00
N ASP A 184 -14.43 -2.25 -4.20
CA ASP A 184 -13.23 -1.42 -4.37
C ASP A 184 -11.95 -2.26 -4.22
N ILE A 185 -11.92 -3.15 -3.22
CA ILE A 185 -10.80 -4.07 -2.97
C ILE A 185 -10.63 -5.05 -4.12
N THR A 186 -11.72 -5.64 -4.62
CA THR A 186 -11.68 -6.59 -5.73
C THR A 186 -11.22 -5.92 -7.03
N LEU A 187 -11.63 -4.67 -7.29
CA LEU A 187 -11.14 -3.90 -8.42
C LEU A 187 -9.61 -3.68 -8.32
N ALA A 188 -9.10 -3.29 -7.15
CA ALA A 188 -7.67 -3.12 -6.95
C ALA A 188 -6.89 -4.43 -7.12
N LEU A 189 -7.40 -5.54 -6.60
CA LEU A 189 -6.85 -6.88 -6.81
C LEU A 189 -6.77 -7.23 -8.31
N TYR A 190 -7.83 -6.95 -9.07
CA TYR A 190 -7.83 -7.16 -10.51
C TYR A 190 -6.78 -6.29 -11.20
N ASN A 191 -6.70 -4.99 -10.90
CA ASN A 191 -5.74 -4.09 -11.52
C ASN A 191 -4.28 -4.48 -11.23
N MET A 192 -4.01 -5.04 -10.04
CA MET A 192 -2.72 -5.61 -9.68
C MET A 192 -2.43 -6.92 -10.40
N ALA A 193 -3.40 -7.84 -10.47
CA ALA A 193 -3.27 -9.11 -11.18
C ALA A 193 -3.08 -8.89 -12.70
N ALA A 194 -3.75 -7.89 -13.27
CA ALA A 194 -3.71 -7.56 -14.69
C ALA A 194 -2.33 -7.10 -15.19
N VAL A 195 -1.42 -6.71 -14.29
CA VAL A 195 -0.01 -6.41 -14.64
C VAL A 195 0.67 -7.64 -15.24
N ASP A 196 0.38 -8.82 -14.70
CA ASP A 196 0.94 -10.09 -15.13
C ASP A 196 0.05 -11.25 -14.66
N PHE A 197 -1.06 -11.48 -15.38
CA PHE A 197 -1.95 -12.59 -15.07
C PHE A 197 -1.22 -13.95 -15.03
N PRO A 198 -0.34 -14.29 -15.99
CA PRO A 198 0.45 -15.51 -15.89
C PRO A 198 1.18 -15.68 -14.56
N ALA A 199 1.91 -14.66 -14.09
CA ALA A 199 2.59 -14.71 -12.79
C ALA A 199 1.60 -14.76 -11.61
N PHE A 200 0.47 -14.05 -11.70
CA PHE A 200 -0.58 -14.11 -10.69
C PHE A 200 -1.09 -15.55 -10.47
N TYR A 201 -1.46 -16.25 -11.55
CA TYR A 201 -2.03 -17.60 -11.48
C TYR A 201 -0.98 -18.68 -11.18
N SER A 202 0.22 -18.56 -11.76
CA SER A 202 1.27 -19.60 -11.64
C SER A 202 2.15 -19.48 -10.40
N SER A 203 2.30 -18.27 -9.84
CA SER A 203 3.22 -18.00 -8.73
C SER A 203 2.51 -17.45 -7.50
N PHE A 204 1.82 -16.31 -7.64
CA PHE A 204 1.20 -15.63 -6.49
C PHE A 204 0.10 -16.48 -5.83
N LEU A 205 -0.87 -16.98 -6.60
CA LEU A 205 -2.01 -17.71 -6.05
C LEU A 205 -1.60 -18.99 -5.30
N PRO A 206 -0.73 -19.86 -5.84
CA PRO A 206 -0.20 -21.00 -5.09
C PRO A 206 0.51 -20.60 -3.80
N GLU A 207 1.31 -19.54 -3.82
CA GLU A 207 2.04 -19.06 -2.64
C GLU A 207 1.09 -18.50 -1.58
N PHE A 208 0.09 -17.72 -1.98
CA PHE A 208 -0.98 -17.22 -1.12
C PHE A 208 -1.74 -18.36 -0.43
N LEU A 209 -2.17 -19.37 -1.19
CA LEU A 209 -2.85 -20.55 -0.64
C LEU A 209 -1.94 -21.35 0.29
N ASN A 210 -0.64 -21.40 -0.01
CA ASN A 210 0.32 -22.06 0.85
C ASN A 210 0.53 -21.34 2.20
N GLY A 211 0.45 -20.01 2.20
CA GLY A 211 0.47 -19.19 3.41
C GLY A 211 -0.82 -19.27 4.23
N CYS A 212 -1.92 -19.77 3.66
CA CYS A 212 -3.19 -19.89 4.37
C CYS A 212 -3.19 -21.05 5.37
N GLN A 213 -3.40 -20.72 6.64
CA GLN A 213 -3.59 -21.69 7.71
C GLN A 213 -4.97 -22.37 7.62
N GLY A 214 -5.08 -23.56 8.22
CA GLY A 214 -6.35 -24.29 8.32
C GLY A 214 -6.80 -24.99 7.03
N LEU A 215 -5.89 -25.21 6.07
CA LEU A 215 -6.11 -25.97 4.85
C LEU A 215 -5.15 -27.16 4.77
N ASP A 216 -5.61 -28.31 4.29
CA ASP A 216 -4.73 -29.41 3.91
C ASP A 216 -4.21 -29.26 2.45
N PRO A 217 -3.22 -30.08 2.02
CA PRO A 217 -2.67 -30.01 0.66
C PRO A 217 -3.70 -30.25 -0.46
N HIS A 218 -4.72 -31.09 -0.22
CA HIS A 218 -5.75 -31.40 -1.22
C HIS A 218 -6.70 -30.22 -1.43
N GLN A 219 -7.15 -29.59 -0.34
CA GLN A 219 -7.97 -28.38 -0.36
C GLN A 219 -7.24 -27.23 -1.06
N ARG A 220 -5.95 -27.02 -0.78
CA ARG A 220 -5.12 -26.01 -1.48
C ARG A 220 -5.09 -26.24 -2.98
N THR A 221 -4.87 -27.48 -3.40
CA THR A 221 -4.84 -27.87 -4.82
C THR A 221 -6.21 -27.66 -5.48
N THR A 222 -7.29 -28.00 -4.78
CA THR A 222 -8.66 -27.83 -5.28
C THR A 222 -9.03 -26.36 -5.46
N LEU A 223 -8.72 -25.51 -4.48
CA LEU A 223 -8.91 -24.06 -4.55
C LEU A 223 -8.13 -23.46 -5.73
N ALA A 224 -6.87 -23.82 -5.89
CA ALA A 224 -6.03 -23.33 -6.99
C ALA A 224 -6.60 -23.73 -8.37
N ARG A 225 -7.11 -24.96 -8.51
CA ARG A 225 -7.68 -25.46 -9.76
C ARG A 225 -9.04 -24.84 -10.09
N HIS A 226 -9.85 -24.52 -9.09
CA HIS A 226 -11.18 -23.91 -9.27
C HIS A 226 -11.13 -22.41 -9.56
N PHE A 227 -10.00 -21.77 -9.27
CA PHE A 227 -9.75 -20.39 -9.66
C PHE A 227 -9.23 -20.35 -11.10
N THR A 228 -10.15 -20.30 -12.06
CA THR A 228 -9.82 -20.33 -13.48
C THR A 228 -9.05 -19.06 -13.91
N PRO A 229 -8.17 -19.15 -14.92
CA PRO A 229 -7.31 -18.05 -15.34
C PRO A 229 -8.06 -17.01 -16.18
N GLU A 230 -9.06 -16.38 -15.58
CA GLU A 230 -9.88 -15.35 -16.20
C GLU A 230 -9.10 -14.04 -16.39
N ARG A 231 -9.48 -13.26 -17.42
CA ARG A 231 -8.80 -12.00 -17.74
C ARG A 231 -9.71 -10.79 -17.70
N ASP A 232 -11.03 -10.98 -17.76
CA ASP A 232 -11.99 -9.90 -17.59
C ASP A 232 -12.35 -9.71 -16.12
N LEU A 233 -12.66 -8.45 -15.78
CA LEU A 233 -12.98 -8.05 -14.41
C LEU A 233 -14.19 -8.80 -13.83
N PRO A 234 -15.34 -8.97 -14.54
CA PRO A 234 -16.49 -9.69 -13.99
C PRO A 234 -16.15 -11.13 -13.58
N SER A 235 -15.53 -11.90 -14.47
CA SER A 235 -15.22 -13.31 -14.21
C SER A 235 -14.14 -13.46 -13.13
N PHE A 236 -13.12 -12.59 -13.14
CA PHE A 236 -12.11 -12.53 -12.07
C PHE A 236 -12.75 -12.23 -10.71
N SER A 237 -13.65 -11.25 -10.64
CA SER A 237 -14.32 -10.86 -9.39
C SER A 237 -15.15 -12.00 -8.80
N GLN A 238 -15.90 -12.71 -9.66
CA GLN A 238 -16.63 -13.91 -9.25
C GLN A 238 -15.68 -15.01 -8.75
N GLY A 239 -14.54 -15.19 -9.42
CA GLY A 239 -13.47 -16.09 -8.98
C GLY A 239 -12.97 -15.74 -7.59
N VAL A 240 -12.68 -14.46 -7.32
CA VAL A 240 -12.21 -13.98 -6.00
C VAL A 240 -13.24 -14.27 -4.93
N TYR A 241 -14.52 -13.95 -5.15
CA TYR A 241 -15.55 -14.21 -4.15
C TYR A 241 -15.73 -15.71 -3.88
N ARG A 242 -15.70 -16.55 -4.92
CA ARG A 242 -15.74 -18.00 -4.77
C ARG A 242 -14.56 -18.51 -3.95
N LEU A 243 -13.33 -18.12 -4.32
CA LEU A 243 -12.11 -18.50 -3.61
C LEU A 243 -12.18 -18.18 -2.12
N VAL A 244 -12.55 -16.94 -1.81
CA VAL A 244 -12.59 -16.45 -0.43
C VAL A 244 -13.70 -17.16 0.37
N ASN A 245 -14.85 -17.45 -0.26
CA ASN A 245 -15.93 -18.20 0.38
C ASN A 245 -15.55 -19.67 0.65
N ASP A 246 -15.00 -20.36 -0.35
CA ASP A 246 -14.57 -21.76 -0.24
C ASP A 246 -13.46 -21.91 0.80
N LEU A 247 -12.51 -20.97 0.83
CA LEU A 247 -11.42 -20.97 1.82
C LEU A 247 -11.96 -20.82 3.25
N ARG A 248 -12.92 -19.90 3.46
CA ARG A 248 -13.59 -19.75 4.76
C ARG A 248 -14.35 -21.01 5.16
N PHE A 249 -15.03 -21.62 4.21
CA PHE A 249 -15.76 -22.86 4.43
C PHE A 249 -14.82 -24.00 4.86
N TYR A 250 -13.72 -24.23 4.15
CA TYR A 250 -12.74 -25.24 4.53
C TYR A 250 -12.15 -24.99 5.93
N ARG A 251 -11.82 -23.74 6.28
CA ARG A 251 -11.34 -23.40 7.62
C ARG A 251 -12.37 -23.71 8.70
N LEU A 252 -13.65 -23.41 8.44
CA LEU A 252 -14.74 -23.70 9.37
C LEU A 252 -14.91 -25.21 9.58
N CYS A 253 -14.96 -25.97 8.49
CA CYS A 253 -15.06 -27.43 8.54
C CYS A 253 -13.89 -28.05 9.30
N ASN A 254 -12.66 -27.68 8.94
CA ASN A 254 -11.46 -28.22 9.56
C ASN A 254 -11.32 -27.82 11.04
N GLY A 255 -11.79 -26.63 11.42
CA GLY A 255 -11.80 -26.17 12.81
C GLY A 255 -12.90 -26.81 13.67
N SER A 256 -13.97 -27.30 13.04
CA SER A 256 -15.10 -27.95 13.73
C SER A 256 -14.88 -29.45 13.97
N LEU A 257 -13.86 -30.05 13.37
CA LEU A 257 -13.53 -31.46 13.55
C LEU A 257 -12.93 -31.71 14.95
N PRO A 258 -13.43 -32.70 15.72
CA PRO A 258 -12.82 -33.11 16.99
C PRO A 258 -11.36 -33.53 16.80
N GLN A 259 -10.50 -33.23 17.79
CA GLN A 259 -9.12 -33.71 17.81
C GLN A 259 -9.09 -35.24 17.62
N GLY A 260 -8.59 -35.70 16.48
CA GLY A 260 -8.45 -37.13 16.15
C GLY A 260 -9.31 -37.65 14.99
N THR A 261 -10.13 -36.81 14.35
CA THR A 261 -10.87 -37.23 13.15
C THR A 261 -9.96 -37.13 11.92
N LEU A 262 -9.88 -38.21 11.12
CA LEU A 262 -9.10 -38.25 9.87
C LEU A 262 -9.52 -37.09 8.96
N LYS A 263 -8.54 -36.24 8.59
CA LYS A 263 -8.73 -35.17 7.62
C LYS A 263 -9.02 -35.81 6.26
N LEU A 264 -10.22 -35.59 5.74
CA LEU A 264 -10.68 -36.05 4.43
C LEU A 264 -9.96 -35.31 3.30
#